data_AF-A0A3P9LK13-F1
#
_entry.id   AF-A0A3P9LK13-F1
#
_cell.length_a   1.000
_cell.length_b   1.000
_cell.length_c   1.000
_cell.angle_alpha   90.00
_cell.angle_beta   90.00
_cell.angle_gamma   90.00
#
_symmetry.space_group_name_H-M   'P 1'
#
loop_
_entity.id
_entity.type
_entity.pdbx_description
1 polymer ?
#
loop_
_entity_poly.entity_id
_entity_poly.type
_entity_poly.pdbx_seq_one_letter_code
_entity_poly.pdbx_strand_id
1 'polypeptide(L)'
;MKISGCVTLLLLLGEVWGQSNRNAKSSGKSVKKAGANLGGDAAQPPPGAGVTAGSSRSSGGSAESEQEGAAAAPRAAGQQTDDMRLHFIRNTQVTCNDGTAAGFYLKESRGNRRWILFLEGGWCCYSKESCDARYQTVPRLMSSSVWPQTKTGTGILSSRAEENPHWYNANRVFIPYCSSDVWTGTGPTPTPPTRQRQGRDKIKERNTNTTEYSFMGSLIIREVIKDLIPKGIKMAKVIMLAGTSAGGTGVLLNIERVASQLAQLGTDAQVRGLVDSGWFLESKKERPTNCPETVSCSPEDAIKNGLRLWNGAVPEQCQHLYQKGEEWQCFFGHRLYSTLTSPLFVVQWLFDEEQLRVENIYMGAQSLSDEQWQYIQNLGLELKNSLRGVTAVFAPSCLSHTVITKSEWMSFQVKGTSLPRALHCWDRSLEATRNNRSPAKGCPFHLVDTCQWPQCNPTCPALVDQATQQEATLLQMLVAMGLDLQKLGLDPQGDADSLASMVSNGG
;
A
#
# COMPACT_ATOMS: atom_id res chain seq x y z
N MET A 1 2.02 -37.66 -39.68
CA MET A 1 2.16 -36.53 -40.64
C MET A 1 1.07 -35.54 -40.30
N LYS A 2 1.25 -34.29 -39.87
CA LYS A 2 2.41 -33.46 -39.51
C LYS A 2 1.96 -32.67 -38.26
N ILE A 3 2.82 -32.66 -37.26
CA ILE A 3 2.79 -31.83 -36.06
C ILE A 3 3.72 -30.65 -36.35
N SER A 4 3.25 -29.39 -36.27
CA SER A 4 4.05 -28.16 -36.06
C SER A 4 3.09 -26.96 -36.16
N GLY A 5 3.06 -25.95 -35.29
CA GLY A 5 3.95 -25.63 -34.19
C GLY A 5 3.34 -24.53 -33.31
N CYS A 6 3.64 -24.59 -32.01
CA CYS A 6 3.34 -23.54 -31.05
C CYS A 6 4.43 -23.49 -29.95
N VAL A 7 5.70 -23.70 -30.34
CA VAL A 7 6.86 -23.63 -29.42
C VAL A 7 8.00 -22.92 -30.13
N THR A 8 7.93 -21.59 -30.21
CA THR A 8 9.11 -20.72 -30.32
C THR A 8 8.69 -19.25 -30.17
N LEU A 9 8.69 -18.73 -28.94
CA LEU A 9 9.05 -17.33 -28.67
C LEU A 9 9.34 -17.07 -27.19
N LEU A 10 10.27 -17.81 -26.59
CA LEU A 10 10.82 -17.51 -25.25
C LEU A 10 12.26 -18.02 -25.14
N LEU A 11 13.17 -17.49 -25.95
CA LEU A 11 14.63 -17.64 -25.79
C LEU A 11 15.40 -16.54 -26.56
N LEU A 12 15.50 -15.34 -26.00
CA LEU A 12 16.57 -14.33 -26.19
C LEU A 12 16.38 -13.37 -24.99
N LEU A 13 17.14 -13.40 -23.89
CA LEU A 13 18.55 -13.00 -23.77
C LEU A 13 19.15 -13.54 -22.45
N GLY A 14 20.13 -14.44 -22.53
CA GLY A 14 21.36 -14.41 -21.70
C GLY A 14 22.51 -14.08 -22.67
N GLU A 15 23.60 -13.39 -22.34
CA GLU A 15 24.35 -13.34 -21.09
C GLU A 15 25.11 -12.00 -20.99
N VAL A 16 25.40 -11.54 -19.77
CA VAL A 16 26.77 -11.14 -19.42
C VAL A 16 27.08 -11.69 -18.03
N TRP A 17 28.03 -12.62 -18.02
CA TRP A 17 28.73 -13.14 -16.85
C TRP A 17 29.59 -12.06 -16.18
N GLY A 18 29.64 -12.05 -14.86
CA GLY A 18 30.62 -11.31 -14.07
C GLY A 18 30.97 -12.10 -12.81
N GLN A 19 32.10 -12.81 -12.87
CA GLN A 19 32.56 -13.80 -11.90
C GLN A 19 32.84 -13.23 -10.51
N SER A 20 32.44 -14.01 -9.50
CA SER A 20 32.93 -13.95 -8.13
C SER A 20 34.42 -14.32 -8.10
N ASN A 21 35.23 -13.52 -7.40
CA ASN A 21 36.57 -13.96 -7.00
C ASN A 21 36.71 -13.84 -5.48
N ARG A 22 36.69 -15.01 -4.82
CA ARG A 22 37.21 -15.21 -3.46
C ARG A 22 38.73 -15.04 -3.53
N ASN A 23 39.32 -14.31 -2.58
CA ASN A 23 40.75 -14.45 -2.31
C ASN A 23 41.02 -14.58 -0.81
N ALA A 24 41.80 -15.62 -0.52
CA ALA A 24 42.28 -16.02 0.79
C ALA A 24 43.50 -15.17 1.22
N LYS A 25 43.73 -15.17 2.53
CA LYS A 25 44.85 -14.55 3.24
C LYS A 25 46.22 -14.97 2.71
N SER A 26 47.16 -14.03 2.64
CA SER A 26 48.54 -14.26 3.12
C SER A 26 49.18 -12.97 3.64
N SER A 27 49.86 -13.12 4.77
CA SER A 27 50.69 -12.17 5.51
C SER A 27 51.90 -11.60 4.74
N GLY A 28 52.33 -10.38 5.06
CA GLY A 28 53.68 -9.90 4.75
C GLY A 28 53.92 -8.43 5.11
N LYS A 29 54.94 -8.17 5.92
CA LYS A 29 55.28 -6.90 6.59
C LYS A 29 55.98 -5.87 5.68
N SER A 30 55.75 -4.59 6.04
CA SER A 30 56.60 -3.37 6.02
C SER A 30 57.88 -3.30 5.16
N VAL A 31 58.13 -2.12 4.55
CA VAL A 31 59.22 -1.16 4.89
C VAL A 31 59.15 0.12 4.02
N LYS A 32 59.59 1.23 4.64
CA LYS A 32 59.70 2.65 4.22
C LYS A 32 60.75 2.94 3.13
N LYS A 33 60.54 4.06 2.42
CA LYS A 33 61.44 5.21 2.07
C LYS A 33 61.21 5.64 0.61
N ALA A 34 60.72 6.85 0.33
CA ALA A 34 61.36 8.18 0.36
C ALA A 34 62.00 8.56 -0.99
N GLY A 35 61.57 9.70 -1.54
CA GLY A 35 62.45 10.62 -2.26
C GLY A 35 62.14 10.92 -3.73
N ALA A 36 61.93 12.22 -3.98
CA ALA A 36 62.32 13.01 -5.15
C ALA A 36 61.30 13.29 -6.29
N ASN A 37 60.82 14.55 -6.25
CA ASN A 37 60.48 15.52 -7.31
C ASN A 37 60.79 15.18 -8.78
N LEU A 38 59.91 15.64 -9.69
CA LEU A 38 60.14 16.76 -10.63
C LEU A 38 58.92 17.05 -11.53
N GLY A 39 58.55 18.34 -11.63
CA GLY A 39 57.82 19.01 -12.74
C GLY A 39 56.34 18.64 -12.93
N GLY A 40 55.39 19.53 -13.18
CA GLY A 40 55.39 20.95 -13.52
C GLY A 40 53.98 21.29 -14.04
N ASP A 41 53.68 22.58 -14.05
CA ASP A 41 52.50 23.28 -14.58
C ASP A 41 51.21 23.40 -13.75
N ALA A 42 50.77 24.65 -13.75
CA ALA A 42 49.94 25.35 -12.79
C ALA A 42 48.67 25.87 -13.46
N ALA A 43 47.62 26.08 -12.65
CA ALA A 43 46.86 27.33 -12.64
C ALA A 43 45.89 27.33 -11.43
N GLN A 44 46.19 28.19 -10.46
CA GLN A 44 45.29 28.63 -9.38
C GLN A 44 44.77 30.05 -9.70
N PRO A 45 43.67 30.49 -9.05
CA PRO A 45 43.04 31.80 -9.26
C PRO A 45 43.76 32.94 -8.51
N PRO A 46 43.41 34.23 -8.77
CA PRO A 46 44.21 35.36 -8.28
C PRO A 46 43.81 35.86 -6.86
N PRO A 47 44.72 36.59 -6.16
CA PRO A 47 44.52 37.11 -4.81
C PRO A 47 44.46 38.65 -4.67
N GLY A 48 43.89 39.12 -3.54
CA GLY A 48 44.23 40.33 -2.71
C GLY A 48 44.15 41.73 -3.34
N ALA A 49 44.14 42.88 -2.64
CA ALA A 49 44.00 43.32 -1.24
C ALA A 49 44.06 44.88 -1.24
N GLY A 50 43.67 45.56 -0.15
CA GLY A 50 43.99 47.00 0.10
C GLY A 50 42.91 47.77 0.90
N VAL A 51 42.95 47.85 2.24
CA VAL A 51 43.60 48.85 3.13
C VAL A 51 42.88 50.21 3.23
N THR A 52 42.43 50.59 4.44
CA THR A 52 42.68 51.91 5.08
C THR A 52 42.23 51.93 6.54
N ALA A 53 42.99 52.65 7.36
CA ALA A 53 42.89 52.76 8.82
C ALA A 53 42.14 54.04 9.26
N GLY A 54 41.57 54.01 10.47
CA GLY A 54 41.06 55.18 11.19
C GLY A 54 41.01 54.91 12.70
N SER A 55 41.74 55.69 13.47
CA SER A 55 41.97 55.55 14.92
C SER A 55 41.18 56.59 15.72
N SER A 56 40.65 56.24 16.90
CA SER A 56 40.77 57.04 18.15
C SER A 56 40.08 56.42 19.39
N ARG A 57 40.89 56.24 20.46
CA ARG A 57 40.74 56.47 21.93
C ARG A 57 39.31 56.52 22.54
N SER A 58 39.00 55.99 23.74
CA SER A 58 39.70 56.08 25.04
C SER A 58 39.14 55.15 26.15
N SER A 59 40.05 54.56 26.94
CA SER A 59 40.10 54.33 28.41
C SER A 59 38.89 53.94 29.26
N GLY A 60 39.10 52.93 30.13
CA GLY A 60 38.53 52.88 31.49
C GLY A 60 38.25 51.47 32.00
N GLY A 61 39.21 50.87 32.73
CA GLY A 61 39.06 49.54 33.33
C GLY A 61 38.38 49.55 34.71
N SER A 62 37.84 48.41 35.11
CA SER A 62 37.73 47.93 36.50
C SER A 62 37.50 46.43 36.45
N ALA A 63 38.37 45.68 37.09
CA ALA A 63 38.32 44.23 37.24
C ALA A 63 37.43 43.89 38.44
N GLU A 64 36.63 42.82 38.32
CA GLU A 64 36.33 41.95 39.45
C GLU A 64 35.98 40.55 38.94
N SER A 65 36.50 39.59 39.67
CA SER A 65 36.64 38.16 39.40
C SER A 65 35.38 37.38 39.75
N GLU A 66 34.94 36.47 38.87
CA GLU A 66 34.10 35.34 39.29
C GLU A 66 34.55 34.02 38.65
N GLN A 67 34.41 33.00 39.47
CA GLN A 67 35.17 31.76 39.53
C GLN A 67 34.38 30.62 38.88
N GLU A 68 35.10 29.60 38.45
CA GLU A 68 34.70 28.47 37.62
C GLU A 68 33.42 27.73 38.07
N GLY A 69 32.49 27.56 37.12
CA GLY A 69 31.45 26.54 37.14
C GLY A 69 31.47 25.78 35.81
N ALA A 70 32.02 24.57 35.80
CA ALA A 70 32.09 23.70 34.63
C ALA A 70 30.67 23.32 34.15
N ALA A 71 30.16 24.04 33.15
CA ALA A 71 28.93 23.69 32.46
C ALA A 71 29.22 22.57 31.45
N ALA A 72 28.69 21.38 31.72
CA ALA A 72 28.62 20.28 30.78
C ALA A 72 27.97 20.77 29.47
N ALA A 73 28.68 20.62 28.36
CA ALA A 73 28.16 20.93 27.03
C ALA A 73 26.83 20.18 26.80
N PRO A 74 25.78 20.83 26.28
CA PRO A 74 24.54 20.14 25.97
C PRO A 74 24.85 19.09 24.91
N ARG A 75 24.56 17.82 25.23
CA ARG A 75 24.53 16.73 24.26
C ARG A 75 23.71 17.21 23.05
N ALA A 76 24.32 17.18 21.87
CA ALA A 76 23.62 17.40 20.62
C ALA A 76 22.36 16.54 20.63
N ALA A 77 21.18 17.19 20.65
CA ALA A 77 19.92 16.53 20.44
C ALA A 77 20.01 15.91 19.04
N GLY A 78 20.20 14.59 18.97
CA GLY A 78 20.28 13.88 17.70
C GLY A 78 19.04 14.25 16.88
N GLN A 79 19.26 14.74 15.66
CA GLN A 79 18.20 15.08 14.72
C GLN A 79 17.20 13.92 14.67
N GLN A 80 16.01 14.16 15.21
CA GLN A 80 15.00 13.14 15.31
C GLN A 80 14.39 12.96 13.92
N THR A 81 14.92 12.01 13.16
CA THR A 81 14.50 11.69 11.78
C THR A 81 12.98 11.58 11.67
N ASP A 82 12.38 12.09 10.60
CA ASP A 82 10.93 12.00 10.37
C ASP A 82 10.42 10.55 10.19
N ASP A 83 11.32 9.62 9.90
CA ASP A 83 11.00 8.22 9.65
C ASP A 83 10.39 7.48 10.84
N MET A 84 9.49 6.55 10.51
CA MET A 84 9.00 5.51 11.42
C MET A 84 10.09 4.45 11.61
N ARG A 85 10.21 3.89 12.82
CA ARG A 85 11.20 2.85 13.16
C ARG A 85 10.56 1.49 13.25
N LEU A 86 11.25 0.46 12.75
CA LEU A 86 10.79 -0.93 12.81
C LEU A 86 10.77 -1.46 14.26
N HIS A 87 9.70 -2.14 14.60
CA HIS A 87 9.51 -2.90 15.82
C HIS A 87 8.96 -4.28 15.46
N PHE A 88 9.66 -5.34 15.87
CA PHE A 88 9.13 -6.69 15.79
C PHE A 88 8.11 -6.93 16.90
N ILE A 89 7.09 -7.72 16.59
CA ILE A 89 6.07 -8.14 17.55
C ILE A 89 6.72 -8.99 18.64
N ARG A 90 6.39 -8.72 19.90
CA ARG A 90 6.95 -9.43 21.06
C ARG A 90 6.58 -10.90 21.10
N ASN A 91 5.36 -11.21 20.69
CA ASN A 91 4.87 -12.58 20.59
C ASN A 91 5.45 -13.24 19.34
N THR A 92 6.55 -13.97 19.50
CA THR A 92 7.26 -14.63 18.39
C THR A 92 6.49 -15.78 17.74
N GLN A 93 5.33 -16.17 18.27
CA GLN A 93 4.43 -17.15 17.65
C GLN A 93 3.59 -16.54 16.52
N VAL A 94 3.56 -15.20 16.39
CA VAL A 94 2.86 -14.51 15.30
C VAL A 94 3.88 -14.09 14.25
N THR A 95 3.84 -14.77 13.11
CA THR A 95 4.89 -14.70 12.09
C THR A 95 4.36 -14.21 10.75
N CYS A 96 5.29 -13.83 9.87
CA CYS A 96 5.06 -13.75 8.44
C CYS A 96 4.88 -15.15 7.82
N ASN A 97 4.59 -15.22 6.52
CA ASN A 97 4.38 -16.47 5.81
C ASN A 97 5.53 -17.47 5.97
N ASP A 98 6.78 -17.01 5.90
CA ASP A 98 7.96 -17.86 5.99
C ASP A 98 8.43 -18.19 7.42
N GLY A 99 7.65 -17.80 8.44
CA GLY A 99 7.97 -18.02 9.85
C GLY A 99 8.85 -16.94 10.49
N THR A 100 9.29 -15.93 9.74
CA THR A 100 10.01 -14.78 10.31
C THR A 100 9.09 -13.93 11.19
N ALA A 101 9.66 -13.22 12.16
CA ALA A 101 8.87 -12.41 13.08
C ALA A 101 8.14 -11.28 12.34
N ALA A 102 6.82 -11.17 12.52
CA ALA A 102 6.06 -10.03 12.03
C ALA A 102 6.37 -8.76 12.86
N GLY A 103 5.99 -7.60 12.36
CA GLY A 103 6.37 -6.32 12.95
C GLY A 103 5.58 -5.14 12.40
N PHE A 104 5.93 -3.95 12.87
CA PHE A 104 5.33 -2.68 12.46
C PHE A 104 6.36 -1.57 12.56
N TYR A 105 6.18 -0.51 11.77
CA TYR A 105 6.96 0.71 11.90
C TYR A 105 6.16 1.73 12.71
N LEU A 106 6.81 2.43 13.66
CA LEU A 106 6.17 3.41 14.53
C LEU A 106 6.90 4.74 14.49
N LYS A 107 6.13 5.83 14.39
CA LYS A 107 6.57 7.19 14.74
C LYS A 107 5.59 7.76 15.75
N GLU A 108 6.06 7.86 16.98
CA GLU A 108 5.31 8.46 18.09
C GLU A 108 5.21 9.99 17.91
N SER A 109 4.06 10.56 18.25
CA SER A 109 3.82 11.98 18.37
C SER A 109 3.34 12.27 19.79
N ARG A 110 4.30 12.54 20.67
CA ARG A 110 4.05 12.66 22.12
C ARG A 110 3.00 13.74 22.40
N GLY A 111 2.03 13.42 23.25
CA GLY A 111 0.91 14.31 23.59
C GLY A 111 -0.26 14.27 22.59
N ASN A 112 -0.08 13.71 21.40
CA ASN A 112 -1.18 13.53 20.45
C ASN A 112 -1.98 12.26 20.75
N ARG A 113 -3.31 12.36 20.72
CA ARG A 113 -4.26 11.26 20.99
C ARG A 113 -4.91 10.70 19.73
N ARG A 114 -4.43 11.08 18.55
CA ARG A 114 -4.82 10.50 17.26
C ARG A 114 -3.79 9.46 16.83
N TRP A 115 -4.27 8.35 16.31
CA TRP A 115 -3.46 7.24 15.81
C TRP A 115 -3.92 6.85 14.41
N ILE A 116 -2.96 6.58 13.53
CA ILE A 116 -3.20 5.93 12.24
C ILE A 116 -2.49 4.59 12.28
N LEU A 117 -3.23 3.50 12.11
CA LEU A 117 -2.73 2.15 11.91
C LEU A 117 -2.99 1.80 10.45
N PHE A 118 -1.93 1.79 9.64
CA PHE A 118 -2.02 1.53 8.20
C PHE A 118 -1.66 0.08 7.86
N LEU A 119 -2.55 -0.58 7.13
CA LEU A 119 -2.39 -1.92 6.59
C LEU A 119 -1.88 -1.84 5.14
N GLU A 120 -0.67 -2.35 4.90
CA GLU A 120 -0.15 -2.50 3.54
C GLU A 120 -1.02 -3.49 2.73
N GLY A 121 -1.07 -3.29 1.41
CA GLY A 121 -1.72 -4.21 0.47
C GLY A 121 -0.71 -5.01 -0.35
N GLY A 122 -1.19 -5.62 -1.43
CA GLY A 122 -0.36 -6.31 -2.41
C GLY A 122 -0.79 -7.75 -2.65
N TRP A 123 -2.01 -7.95 -3.17
CA TRP A 123 -2.53 -9.26 -3.58
C TRP A 123 -2.56 -10.32 -2.45
N CYS A 124 -2.78 -11.58 -2.80
CA CYS A 124 -2.74 -12.72 -1.89
C CYS A 124 -2.20 -13.95 -2.64
N CYS A 125 -2.07 -15.08 -1.94
CA CYS A 125 -1.88 -16.38 -2.57
C CYS A 125 -2.86 -17.38 -1.95
N TYR A 126 -3.40 -18.30 -2.74
CA TYR A 126 -4.58 -19.12 -2.37
C TYR A 126 -4.38 -20.62 -2.65
N SER A 127 -3.16 -21.01 -3.01
CA SER A 127 -2.71 -22.39 -3.17
C SER A 127 -1.23 -22.47 -2.83
N LYS A 128 -0.68 -23.68 -2.67
CA LYS A 128 0.76 -23.84 -2.44
C LYS A 128 1.58 -23.25 -3.59
N GLU A 129 1.17 -23.50 -4.82
CA GLU A 129 1.85 -23.10 -6.05
C GLU A 129 1.85 -21.58 -6.20
N SER A 130 0.70 -20.94 -5.96
CA SER A 130 0.61 -19.48 -6.00
C SER A 130 1.42 -18.83 -4.87
N CYS A 131 1.51 -19.46 -3.70
CA CYS A 131 2.37 -18.97 -2.61
C CYS A 131 3.86 -19.18 -2.90
N ASP A 132 4.25 -20.30 -3.49
CA ASP A 132 5.64 -20.54 -3.91
C ASP A 132 6.08 -19.56 -5.00
N ALA A 133 5.23 -19.32 -6.00
CA ALA A 133 5.47 -18.32 -7.05
C ALA A 133 5.59 -16.91 -6.45
N ARG A 134 4.72 -16.57 -5.50
CA ARG A 134 4.76 -15.29 -4.78
C ARG A 134 6.02 -15.14 -3.93
N TYR A 135 6.48 -16.21 -3.27
CA TYR A 135 7.70 -16.17 -2.46
C TYR A 135 8.94 -15.92 -3.33
N GLN A 136 8.96 -16.50 -4.53
CA GLN A 136 10.05 -16.30 -5.50
C GLN A 136 10.04 -14.88 -6.11
N THR A 137 8.87 -14.34 -6.41
CA THR A 137 8.74 -13.08 -7.17
C THR A 137 8.63 -11.84 -6.28
N VAL A 138 8.04 -11.94 -5.10
CA VAL A 138 7.76 -10.81 -4.20
C VAL A 138 8.02 -11.17 -2.71
N PRO A 139 9.21 -11.67 -2.35
CA PRO A 139 9.51 -12.19 -1.01
C PRO A 139 9.28 -11.17 0.12
N ARG A 140 9.39 -9.86 -0.16
CA ARG A 140 9.13 -8.78 0.81
C ARG A 140 7.71 -8.79 1.39
N LEU A 141 6.76 -9.40 0.68
CA LEU A 141 5.35 -9.54 1.10
C LEU A 141 5.06 -10.90 1.76
N MET A 142 6.10 -11.67 2.10
CA MET A 142 6.00 -12.99 2.72
C MET A 142 7.04 -13.19 3.84
N SER A 143 8.01 -12.28 3.97
CA SER A 143 9.12 -12.34 4.92
C SER A 143 9.47 -10.97 5.46
N SER A 144 9.91 -10.92 6.73
CA SER A 144 10.48 -9.73 7.34
C SER A 144 12.02 -9.67 7.28
N SER A 145 12.68 -10.68 6.72
CA SER A 145 14.15 -10.83 6.73
C SER A 145 14.93 -9.63 6.15
N VAL A 146 14.31 -8.89 5.23
CA VAL A 146 14.94 -7.78 4.48
C VAL A 146 14.25 -6.44 4.75
N TRP A 147 13.48 -6.34 5.83
CA TRP A 147 12.85 -5.08 6.19
C TRP A 147 13.87 -4.04 6.65
N PRO A 148 13.83 -2.80 6.09
CA PRO A 148 14.71 -1.73 6.57
C PRO A 148 14.40 -1.36 8.02
N GLN A 149 15.39 -0.79 8.72
CA GLN A 149 15.19 -0.37 10.12
C GLN A 149 14.28 0.86 10.25
N THR A 150 14.17 1.64 9.19
CA THR A 150 13.31 2.83 9.13
C THR A 150 12.48 2.83 7.85
N LYS A 151 11.35 3.54 7.90
CA LYS A 151 10.47 3.77 6.75
C LYS A 151 9.93 5.19 6.81
N THR A 152 10.14 5.94 5.74
CA THR A 152 9.55 7.27 5.57
C THR A 152 8.05 7.15 5.32
N GLY A 153 7.27 7.94 6.04
CA GLY A 153 5.82 8.03 5.82
C GLY A 153 5.49 9.04 4.73
N THR A 154 4.57 8.67 3.83
CA THR A 154 4.11 9.50 2.70
C THR A 154 2.57 9.57 2.71
N GLY A 155 2.02 10.57 2.02
CA GLY A 155 0.57 10.83 1.99
C GLY A 155 0.00 10.99 3.40
N ILE A 156 -1.03 10.22 3.73
CA ILE A 156 -1.68 10.19 5.06
C ILE A 156 -0.72 9.82 6.21
N LEU A 157 0.43 9.19 5.92
CA LEU A 157 1.45 8.84 6.90
C LEU A 157 2.59 9.88 6.98
N SER A 158 2.57 10.93 6.16
CA SER A 158 3.60 11.99 6.22
C SER A 158 3.52 12.78 7.52
N SER A 159 4.68 13.24 8.01
CA SER A 159 4.80 14.19 9.14
C SER A 159 4.79 15.65 8.71
N ARG A 160 4.79 15.90 7.40
CA ARG A 160 4.79 17.24 6.82
C ARG A 160 3.37 17.73 6.67
N ALA A 161 3.06 18.91 7.23
CA ALA A 161 1.71 19.49 7.12
C ALA A 161 1.37 19.86 5.68
N GLU A 162 2.39 20.13 4.86
CA GLU A 162 2.25 20.45 3.44
C GLU A 162 1.76 19.23 2.65
N GLU A 163 2.09 18.01 3.08
CA GLU A 163 1.65 16.76 2.45
C GLU A 163 0.45 16.12 3.17
N ASN A 164 0.33 16.31 4.49
CA ASN A 164 -0.72 15.73 5.33
C ASN A 164 -1.40 16.79 6.22
N PRO A 165 -2.22 17.68 5.64
CA PRO A 165 -2.64 18.92 6.30
C PRO A 165 -3.42 18.72 7.61
N HIS A 166 -4.11 17.60 7.78
CA HIS A 166 -5.02 17.39 8.92
C HIS A 166 -4.53 16.36 9.93
N TRP A 167 -3.68 15.40 9.51
CA TRP A 167 -3.23 14.27 10.31
C TRP A 167 -1.71 14.17 10.48
N TYR A 168 -0.92 15.15 9.98
CA TYR A 168 0.56 15.13 10.05
C TYR A 168 1.14 14.94 11.46
N ASN A 169 0.38 15.29 12.51
CA ASN A 169 0.83 15.18 13.89
C ASN A 169 0.30 13.95 14.63
N ALA A 170 -0.41 13.03 13.99
CA ALA A 170 -0.87 11.79 14.60
C ALA A 170 0.30 10.85 14.95
N ASN A 171 0.08 9.92 15.87
CA ASN A 171 0.93 8.74 16.00
C ASN A 171 0.72 7.87 14.77
N ARG A 172 1.80 7.42 14.14
CA ARG A 172 1.76 6.68 12.88
C ARG A 172 2.30 5.29 13.05
N VAL A 173 1.54 4.33 12.55
CA VAL A 173 1.91 2.92 12.54
C VAL A 173 1.72 2.40 11.12
N PHE A 174 2.78 1.89 10.52
CA PHE A 174 2.73 1.15 9.25
C PHE A 174 2.93 -0.33 9.56
N ILE A 175 1.96 -1.16 9.20
CA ILE A 175 2.00 -2.61 9.41
C ILE A 175 2.26 -3.25 8.04
N PRO A 176 3.48 -3.76 7.79
CA PRO A 176 3.80 -4.38 6.50
C PRO A 176 2.99 -5.65 6.29
N TYR A 177 2.63 -5.90 5.05
CA TYR A 177 1.84 -7.05 4.68
C TYR A 177 2.75 -8.22 4.33
N CYS A 178 2.91 -9.14 5.28
CA CYS A 178 3.73 -10.34 5.10
C CYS A 178 2.97 -11.67 5.28
N SER A 179 1.64 -11.60 5.27
CA SER A 179 0.76 -12.75 5.56
C SER A 179 0.01 -13.28 4.34
N SER A 180 -0.02 -12.56 3.21
CA SER A 180 -0.61 -13.02 1.93
C SER A 180 -2.06 -13.53 2.00
N ASP A 181 -2.81 -13.14 3.04
CA ASP A 181 -4.14 -13.65 3.41
C ASP A 181 -5.22 -12.56 3.50
N VAL A 182 -4.98 -11.39 2.90
CA VAL A 182 -5.87 -10.22 2.95
C VAL A 182 -6.23 -9.84 4.40
N TRP A 183 -5.28 -10.04 5.33
CA TRP A 183 -5.43 -9.77 6.75
C TRP A 183 -6.47 -10.63 7.48
N THR A 184 -6.82 -11.81 6.95
CA THR A 184 -7.86 -12.68 7.52
C THR A 184 -7.34 -13.87 8.31
N GLY A 185 -6.11 -14.30 8.06
CA GLY A 185 -5.58 -15.54 8.60
C GLY A 185 -5.46 -15.50 10.13
N THR A 186 -5.75 -16.65 10.74
CA THR A 186 -5.80 -16.81 12.20
C THR A 186 -4.89 -17.92 12.74
N GLY A 187 -3.97 -18.45 11.92
CA GLY A 187 -3.09 -19.53 12.35
C GLY A 187 -2.16 -20.06 11.26
N PRO A 188 -1.34 -21.07 11.59
CA PRO A 188 -0.60 -21.82 10.57
C PRO A 188 -1.58 -22.53 9.61
N THR A 189 -1.12 -22.89 8.41
CA THR A 189 -1.93 -23.70 7.49
C THR A 189 -2.49 -24.93 8.21
N PRO A 190 -3.80 -25.23 8.07
CA PRO A 190 -4.35 -26.45 8.63
C PRO A 190 -3.61 -27.67 8.06
N THR A 191 -2.99 -28.48 8.92
CA THR A 191 -2.45 -29.78 8.48
C THR A 191 -3.61 -30.63 7.95
N PRO A 192 -3.58 -31.11 6.69
CA PRO A 192 -4.63 -31.99 6.22
C PRO A 192 -4.71 -33.22 7.13
N PRO A 193 -5.92 -33.71 7.47
CA PRO A 193 -6.03 -34.91 8.29
C PRO A 193 -5.25 -36.02 7.59
N THR A 194 -4.29 -36.61 8.30
CA THR A 194 -3.59 -37.79 7.82
C THR A 194 -4.66 -38.84 7.53
N ARG A 195 -4.90 -39.13 6.24
CA ARG A 195 -5.65 -40.34 5.88
C ARG A 195 -4.87 -41.47 6.53
N GLN A 196 -5.40 -42.04 7.60
CA GLN A 196 -4.89 -43.28 8.15
C GLN A 196 -5.06 -44.32 7.03
N ARG A 197 -4.04 -44.45 6.18
CA ARG A 197 -3.85 -45.69 5.44
C ARG A 197 -3.66 -46.76 6.50
N GLN A 198 -4.70 -47.54 6.76
CA GLN A 198 -4.57 -48.83 7.40
C GLN A 198 -3.63 -49.65 6.51
N GLY A 199 -2.37 -49.71 6.89
CA GLY A 199 -1.33 -50.41 6.13
C GLY A 199 0.04 -50.03 6.65
N ARG A 200 0.69 -50.99 7.31
CA ARG A 200 2.08 -50.89 7.75
C ARG A 200 2.96 -50.52 6.55
N ASP A 201 3.46 -49.30 6.52
CA ASP A 201 4.79 -48.94 6.03
C ASP A 201 5.12 -47.52 6.49
N LYS A 202 5.75 -47.42 7.68
CA LYS A 202 6.37 -46.19 8.16
C LYS A 202 7.72 -46.01 7.47
N ILE A 203 7.71 -45.62 6.20
CA ILE A 203 8.88 -44.99 5.59
C ILE A 203 8.73 -43.48 5.84
N LYS A 204 9.67 -42.94 6.61
CA LYS A 204 9.82 -41.49 6.83
C LYS A 204 10.13 -40.82 5.49
N GLU A 205 9.12 -40.39 4.75
CA GLU A 205 9.28 -39.30 3.77
C GLU A 205 9.41 -37.98 4.53
N ARG A 206 10.58 -37.78 5.13
CA ARG A 206 11.00 -36.53 5.78
C ARG A 206 11.98 -35.79 4.87
N ASN A 207 11.70 -35.79 3.56
CA ASN A 207 12.62 -35.26 2.53
C ASN A 207 11.87 -34.69 1.31
N THR A 208 10.80 -33.94 1.55
CA THR A 208 10.44 -32.81 0.68
C THR A 208 10.51 -31.56 1.55
N ASN A 209 11.30 -30.56 1.16
CA ASN A 209 11.30 -29.23 1.76
C ASN A 209 9.94 -28.56 1.45
N THR A 210 8.86 -29.02 2.06
CA THR A 210 7.57 -28.34 2.02
C THR A 210 7.61 -27.25 3.06
N THR A 211 8.05 -26.04 2.67
CA THR A 211 7.82 -24.84 3.49
C THR A 211 6.31 -24.70 3.67
N GLU A 212 5.81 -25.02 4.86
CA GLU A 212 4.42 -24.72 5.24
C GLU A 212 4.36 -23.24 5.59
N TYR A 213 3.55 -22.48 4.84
CA TYR A 213 3.39 -21.06 5.09
C TYR A 213 2.46 -20.81 6.28
N SER A 214 2.67 -19.73 7.03
CA SER A 214 1.75 -19.27 8.08
C SER A 214 0.86 -18.14 7.58
N PHE A 215 -0.42 -18.12 7.94
CA PHE A 215 -1.37 -17.09 7.51
C PHE A 215 -1.98 -16.44 8.76
N MET A 216 -1.37 -15.34 9.19
CA MET A 216 -1.62 -14.77 10.52
C MET A 216 -2.02 -13.29 10.47
N GLY A 217 -2.49 -12.78 9.34
CA GLY A 217 -2.75 -11.35 9.15
C GLY A 217 -3.66 -10.72 10.21
N SER A 218 -4.74 -11.40 10.60
CA SER A 218 -5.62 -10.88 11.65
C SER A 218 -4.95 -10.91 13.04
N LEU A 219 -4.13 -11.92 13.31
CA LEU A 219 -3.35 -12.01 14.54
C LEU A 219 -2.22 -10.98 14.60
N ILE A 220 -1.59 -10.66 13.47
CA ILE A 220 -0.59 -9.59 13.37
C ILE A 220 -1.21 -8.27 13.83
N ILE A 221 -2.38 -7.90 13.31
CA ILE A 221 -3.09 -6.67 13.74
C ILE A 221 -3.34 -6.68 15.25
N ARG A 222 -3.84 -7.81 15.77
CA ARG A 222 -4.14 -7.98 17.19
C ARG A 222 -2.90 -7.79 18.07
N GLU A 223 -1.77 -8.40 17.72
CA GLU A 223 -0.54 -8.30 18.50
C GLU A 223 0.14 -6.93 18.36
N VAL A 224 0.05 -6.28 17.19
CA VAL A 224 0.50 -4.89 17.04
C VAL A 224 -0.24 -3.98 18.02
N ILE A 225 -1.57 -4.09 18.13
CA ILE A 225 -2.34 -3.28 19.10
C ILE A 225 -1.88 -3.53 20.54
N LYS A 226 -1.57 -4.78 20.91
CA LYS A 226 -1.02 -5.10 22.24
C LYS A 226 0.34 -4.45 22.47
N ASP A 227 1.23 -4.50 21.49
CA ASP A 227 2.57 -3.90 21.59
C ASP A 227 2.55 -2.37 21.57
N LEU A 228 1.45 -1.76 21.11
CA LEU A 228 1.22 -0.31 21.19
C LEU A 228 0.64 0.14 22.55
N ILE A 229 0.21 -0.77 23.44
CA ILE A 229 -0.22 -0.46 24.81
C ILE A 229 0.83 0.35 25.58
N PRO A 230 2.09 -0.13 25.72
CA PRO A 230 3.14 0.63 26.40
C PRO A 230 3.55 1.89 25.63
N LYS A 231 3.09 2.05 24.38
CA LYS A 231 3.33 3.24 23.53
C LYS A 231 2.24 4.30 23.66
N GLY A 232 1.21 4.05 24.47
CA GLY A 232 0.19 5.03 24.80
C GLY A 232 -1.09 4.95 23.98
N ILE A 233 -1.31 3.89 23.19
CA ILE A 233 -2.55 3.74 22.39
C ILE A 233 -3.82 3.75 23.26
N LYS A 234 -3.73 3.33 24.53
CA LYS A 234 -4.84 3.42 25.50
C LYS A 234 -5.33 4.84 25.77
N MET A 235 -4.48 5.86 25.56
CA MET A 235 -4.85 7.26 25.74
C MET A 235 -5.43 7.88 24.47
N ALA A 236 -5.59 7.10 23.39
CA ALA A 236 -6.14 7.59 22.15
C ALA A 236 -7.58 8.10 22.33
N LYS A 237 -7.95 9.07 21.51
CA LYS A 237 -9.33 9.54 21.36
C LYS A 237 -9.90 9.17 19.99
N VAL A 238 -9.04 9.02 18.99
CA VAL A 238 -9.41 8.52 17.67
C VAL A 238 -8.31 7.58 17.20
N ILE A 239 -8.72 6.41 16.72
CA ILE A 239 -7.84 5.44 16.07
C ILE A 239 -8.40 5.20 14.67
N MET A 240 -7.63 5.60 13.66
CA MET A 240 -7.95 5.34 12.26
C MET A 240 -7.23 4.07 11.82
N LEU A 241 -7.99 3.00 11.56
CA LEU A 241 -7.52 1.82 10.85
C LEU A 241 -7.61 2.14 9.35
N ALA A 242 -6.47 2.39 8.73
CA ALA A 242 -6.37 2.70 7.31
C ALA A 242 -5.75 1.53 6.56
N GLY A 243 -6.00 1.42 5.26
CA GLY A 243 -5.34 0.41 4.44
C GLY A 243 -5.61 0.64 2.97
N THR A 244 -4.69 0.13 2.14
CA THR A 244 -4.78 0.25 0.69
C THR A 244 -4.85 -1.13 0.03
N SER A 245 -5.57 -1.28 -1.09
CA SER A 245 -5.67 -2.55 -1.83
C SER A 245 -6.17 -3.69 -0.91
N ALA A 246 -5.48 -4.83 -0.88
CA ALA A 246 -5.73 -5.92 0.09
C ALA A 246 -5.74 -5.45 1.56
N GLY A 247 -4.97 -4.40 1.90
CA GLY A 247 -5.02 -3.76 3.21
C GLY A 247 -6.31 -2.97 3.43
N GLY A 248 -6.88 -2.36 2.41
CA GLY A 248 -8.19 -1.70 2.44
C GLY A 248 -9.32 -2.72 2.70
N THR A 249 -9.30 -3.86 2.00
CA THR A 249 -10.19 -4.98 2.33
C THR A 249 -9.92 -5.51 3.74
N GLY A 250 -8.65 -5.56 4.16
CA GLY A 250 -8.25 -5.89 5.53
C GLY A 250 -8.85 -4.96 6.60
N VAL A 251 -9.00 -3.67 6.32
CA VAL A 251 -9.72 -2.72 7.20
C VAL A 251 -11.16 -3.19 7.38
N LEU A 252 -11.88 -3.44 6.29
CA LEU A 252 -13.28 -3.90 6.33
C LEU A 252 -13.43 -5.17 7.18
N LEU A 253 -12.52 -6.13 6.98
CA LEU A 253 -12.56 -7.44 7.62
C LEU A 253 -12.12 -7.46 9.09
N ASN A 254 -11.41 -6.44 9.57
CA ASN A 254 -10.84 -6.40 10.92
C ASN A 254 -11.35 -5.27 11.80
N ILE A 255 -12.02 -4.24 11.27
CA ILE A 255 -12.34 -3.02 12.03
C ILE A 255 -13.15 -3.30 13.30
N GLU A 256 -14.14 -4.20 13.24
CA GLU A 256 -14.95 -4.56 14.41
C GLU A 256 -14.14 -5.32 15.48
N ARG A 257 -13.19 -6.18 15.06
CA ARG A 257 -12.28 -6.86 15.98
C ARG A 257 -11.34 -5.87 16.65
N VAL A 258 -10.83 -4.89 15.90
CA VAL A 258 -9.98 -3.82 16.41
C VAL A 258 -10.74 -2.96 17.42
N ALA A 259 -11.98 -2.56 17.09
CA ALA A 259 -12.85 -1.82 18.00
C ALA A 259 -13.13 -2.60 19.29
N SER A 260 -13.53 -3.87 19.17
CA SER A 260 -13.77 -4.76 20.31
C SER A 260 -12.53 -4.94 21.18
N GLN A 261 -11.36 -5.18 20.57
CA GLN A 261 -10.11 -5.33 21.30
C GLN A 261 -9.74 -4.06 22.08
N LEU A 262 -9.86 -2.87 21.47
CA LEU A 262 -9.54 -1.61 22.12
C LEU A 262 -10.51 -1.28 23.27
N ALA A 263 -11.80 -1.59 23.10
CA ALA A 263 -12.80 -1.48 24.15
C ALA A 263 -12.48 -2.42 25.33
N GLN A 264 -12.13 -3.68 25.06
CA GLN A 264 -11.71 -4.65 26.10
C GLN A 264 -10.44 -4.20 26.86
N LEU A 265 -9.56 -3.44 26.20
CA LEU A 265 -8.38 -2.85 26.82
C LEU A 265 -8.70 -1.59 27.66
N GLY A 266 -9.96 -1.15 27.70
CA GLY A 266 -10.44 0.02 28.44
C GLY A 266 -10.12 1.35 27.76
N THR A 267 -10.15 1.39 26.42
CA THR A 267 -9.89 2.60 25.63
C THR A 267 -11.21 3.27 25.22
N ASP A 268 -11.36 4.57 25.48
CA ASP A 268 -12.52 5.37 25.04
C ASP A 268 -12.38 5.91 23.60
N ALA A 269 -11.46 5.35 22.81
CA ALA A 269 -11.18 5.85 21.48
C ALA A 269 -12.29 5.46 20.52
N GLN A 270 -12.66 6.39 19.65
CA GLN A 270 -13.48 6.05 18.50
C GLN A 270 -12.60 5.40 17.44
N VAL A 271 -12.88 4.13 17.11
CA VAL A 271 -12.26 3.44 15.98
C VAL A 271 -12.98 3.82 14.70
N ARG A 272 -12.22 4.13 13.66
CA ARG A 272 -12.71 4.57 12.35
C ARG A 272 -11.92 3.87 11.25
N GLY A 273 -12.56 3.59 10.11
CA GLY A 273 -11.90 2.95 8.97
C GLY A 273 -11.67 3.89 7.80
N LEU A 274 -10.48 3.81 7.19
CA LEU A 274 -10.17 4.45 5.92
C LEU A 274 -9.78 3.36 4.91
N VAL A 275 -10.69 3.07 3.98
CA VAL A 275 -10.58 1.97 3.02
C VAL A 275 -10.18 2.55 1.68
N ASP A 276 -8.93 2.39 1.26
CA ASP A 276 -8.46 2.83 -0.06
C ASP A 276 -8.33 1.64 -1.01
N SER A 277 -9.01 1.70 -2.15
CA SER A 277 -8.90 0.72 -3.24
C SER A 277 -9.13 -0.73 -2.77
N GLY A 278 -9.99 -0.90 -1.75
CA GLY A 278 -10.33 -2.18 -1.13
C GLY A 278 -11.79 -2.59 -1.32
N TRP A 279 -12.53 -1.83 -2.14
CA TRP A 279 -13.94 -2.05 -2.44
C TRP A 279 -14.09 -2.68 -3.83
N PHE A 280 -14.05 -4.01 -3.86
CA PHE A 280 -14.18 -4.79 -5.08
C PHE A 280 -15.63 -5.22 -5.35
N LEU A 281 -15.90 -5.57 -6.60
CA LEU A 281 -17.11 -6.23 -7.09
C LEU A 281 -16.76 -7.65 -7.55
N GLU A 282 -17.74 -8.54 -7.47
CA GLU A 282 -17.64 -9.89 -7.99
C GLU A 282 -17.43 -9.90 -9.50
N SER A 283 -16.77 -10.94 -9.97
CA SER A 283 -16.63 -11.23 -11.36
C SER A 283 -17.96 -11.61 -11.99
N LYS A 284 -18.16 -11.14 -13.21
CA LYS A 284 -19.31 -11.50 -14.03
C LYS A 284 -19.12 -12.78 -14.83
N LYS A 285 -17.88 -13.29 -14.88
CA LYS A 285 -17.56 -14.48 -15.66
C LYS A 285 -17.82 -15.71 -14.81
N GLU A 286 -18.75 -16.54 -15.24
CA GLU A 286 -18.83 -17.92 -14.78
C GLU A 286 -17.61 -18.68 -15.33
N ARG A 287 -16.53 -18.73 -14.54
CA ARG A 287 -15.35 -19.55 -14.88
C ARG A 287 -15.57 -20.99 -14.43
N PRO A 288 -14.97 -21.98 -15.11
CA PRO A 288 -15.04 -23.37 -14.67
C PRO A 288 -14.57 -23.51 -13.23
N THR A 289 -15.41 -24.12 -12.40
CA THR A 289 -15.09 -24.51 -11.03
C THR A 289 -13.91 -25.48 -11.09
N ASN A 290 -12.73 -25.03 -10.63
CA ASN A 290 -11.55 -25.82 -10.23
C ASN A 290 -10.18 -25.16 -10.52
N CYS A 291 -10.11 -23.91 -11.00
CA CYS A 291 -8.85 -23.18 -11.21
C CYS A 291 -7.64 -24.08 -11.59
N PRO A 292 -7.65 -24.74 -12.76
CA PRO A 292 -6.54 -25.61 -13.14
C PRO A 292 -5.22 -24.81 -13.18
N GLU A 293 -4.11 -25.50 -12.92
CA GLU A 293 -2.74 -24.98 -12.71
C GLU A 293 -2.24 -23.95 -13.74
N THR A 294 -2.89 -23.87 -14.91
CA THR A 294 -2.53 -23.00 -16.04
C THR A 294 -3.42 -21.76 -16.19
N VAL A 295 -4.43 -21.54 -15.34
CA VAL A 295 -5.40 -20.44 -15.47
C VAL A 295 -5.54 -19.64 -14.16
N SER A 296 -5.53 -18.32 -14.25
CA SER A 296 -5.79 -17.42 -13.12
C SER A 296 -7.21 -17.64 -12.57
N CYS A 297 -7.34 -17.89 -11.27
CA CYS A 297 -8.64 -18.02 -10.60
C CYS A 297 -9.53 -16.79 -10.81
N SER A 298 -10.84 -16.99 -10.76
CA SER A 298 -11.75 -15.85 -10.52
C SER A 298 -11.50 -15.30 -9.10
N PRO A 299 -11.83 -14.02 -8.83
CA PRO A 299 -11.81 -13.46 -7.48
C PRO A 299 -12.47 -14.35 -6.43
N GLU A 300 -13.65 -14.87 -6.73
CA GLU A 300 -14.46 -15.66 -5.82
C GLU A 300 -13.74 -16.96 -5.47
N ASP A 301 -13.23 -17.68 -6.47
CA ASP A 301 -12.53 -18.94 -6.26
C ASP A 301 -11.20 -18.72 -5.55
N ALA A 302 -10.49 -17.62 -5.86
CA ALA A 302 -9.29 -17.23 -5.14
C ALA A 302 -9.58 -16.97 -3.64
N ILE A 303 -10.67 -16.26 -3.32
CA ILE A 303 -11.08 -15.99 -1.93
C ILE A 303 -11.57 -17.28 -1.25
N LYS A 304 -12.37 -18.12 -1.91
CA LYS A 304 -12.85 -19.40 -1.37
C LYS A 304 -11.69 -20.35 -1.03
N ASN A 305 -10.76 -20.51 -1.97
CA ASN A 305 -9.57 -21.34 -1.77
C ASN A 305 -8.65 -20.73 -0.71
N GLY A 306 -8.47 -19.40 -0.77
CA GLY A 306 -7.73 -18.61 0.20
C GLY A 306 -8.26 -18.81 1.63
N LEU A 307 -9.53 -18.55 1.88
CA LEU A 307 -10.15 -18.70 3.21
C LEU A 307 -9.89 -20.06 3.84
N ARG A 308 -9.93 -21.14 3.04
CA ARG A 308 -9.62 -22.50 3.49
C ARG A 308 -8.13 -22.65 3.83
N LEU A 309 -7.25 -22.19 2.95
CA LEU A 309 -5.80 -22.27 3.11
C LEU A 309 -5.32 -21.44 4.32
N TRP A 310 -5.88 -20.24 4.49
CA TRP A 310 -5.45 -19.25 5.48
C TRP A 310 -6.00 -19.50 6.87
N ASN A 311 -6.93 -20.44 7.02
CA ASN A 311 -7.81 -20.51 8.18
C ASN A 311 -8.42 -19.12 8.47
N GLY A 312 -8.92 -18.50 7.41
CA GLY A 312 -9.33 -17.10 7.40
C GLY A 312 -10.62 -16.88 8.16
N ALA A 313 -10.67 -15.78 8.92
CA ALA A 313 -11.88 -15.35 9.62
C ALA A 313 -12.43 -14.07 8.99
N VAL A 314 -13.75 -13.99 8.86
CA VAL A 314 -14.50 -12.79 8.45
C VAL A 314 -15.25 -12.18 9.65
N PRO A 315 -15.85 -10.98 9.54
CA PRO A 315 -16.67 -10.42 10.61
C PRO A 315 -17.89 -11.31 10.93
N GLU A 316 -18.13 -11.58 12.22
CA GLU A 316 -19.16 -12.53 12.69
C GLU A 316 -20.57 -12.16 12.21
N GLN A 317 -20.93 -10.87 12.26
CA GLN A 317 -22.25 -10.42 11.80
C GLN A 317 -22.46 -10.68 10.31
N CYS A 318 -21.42 -10.52 9.50
CA CYS A 318 -21.47 -10.84 8.07
C CYS A 318 -21.48 -12.34 7.82
N GLN A 319 -20.69 -13.11 8.58
CA GLN A 319 -20.68 -14.57 8.49
C GLN A 319 -22.08 -15.15 8.67
N HIS A 320 -22.86 -14.62 9.63
CA HIS A 320 -24.21 -15.08 9.92
C HIS A 320 -25.24 -14.78 8.81
N LEU A 321 -24.92 -13.94 7.82
CA LEU A 321 -25.79 -13.70 6.66
C LEU A 321 -25.72 -14.83 5.63
N TYR A 322 -24.68 -15.66 5.68
CA TYR A 322 -24.36 -16.63 4.64
C TYR A 322 -24.32 -18.05 5.19
N GLN A 323 -24.57 -19.01 4.30
CA GLN A 323 -24.44 -20.42 4.64
C GLN A 323 -22.95 -20.78 4.85
N LYS A 324 -22.70 -21.85 5.61
CA LYS A 324 -21.33 -22.35 5.80
C LYS A 324 -20.68 -22.68 4.46
N GLY A 325 -19.50 -22.14 4.21
CA GLY A 325 -18.79 -22.22 2.92
C GLY A 325 -18.98 -20.99 2.01
N GLU A 326 -19.95 -20.13 2.30
CA GLU A 326 -20.26 -18.91 1.55
C GLU A 326 -19.71 -17.63 2.22
N GLU A 327 -18.84 -17.77 3.22
CA GLU A 327 -18.26 -16.65 3.97
C GLU A 327 -17.38 -15.73 3.10
N TRP A 328 -16.92 -16.22 1.93
CA TRP A 328 -16.18 -15.44 0.94
C TRP A 328 -16.94 -14.18 0.48
N GLN A 329 -18.28 -14.18 0.55
CA GLN A 329 -19.10 -13.01 0.23
C GLN A 329 -18.78 -11.80 1.11
N CYS A 330 -18.28 -12.01 2.32
CA CYS A 330 -17.88 -10.93 3.23
C CYS A 330 -16.62 -10.17 2.77
N PHE A 331 -15.91 -10.62 1.75
CA PHE A 331 -14.78 -9.87 1.18
C PHE A 331 -15.21 -8.70 0.31
N PHE A 332 -16.48 -8.69 -0.14
CA PHE A 332 -17.01 -7.62 -0.97
C PHE A 332 -17.62 -6.52 -0.10
N GLY A 333 -17.06 -5.32 -0.21
CA GLY A 333 -17.46 -4.20 0.64
C GLY A 333 -18.96 -3.91 0.63
N HIS A 334 -19.61 -3.99 -0.54
CA HIS A 334 -21.03 -3.73 -0.68
C HIS A 334 -21.95 -4.80 -0.02
N ARG A 335 -21.43 -6.00 0.26
CA ARG A 335 -22.12 -7.05 1.03
C ARG A 335 -21.86 -6.92 2.53
N LEU A 336 -20.64 -6.54 2.89
CA LEU A 336 -20.19 -6.47 4.28
C LEU A 336 -20.62 -5.18 4.99
N TYR A 337 -20.66 -4.04 4.29
CA TYR A 337 -20.75 -2.69 4.87
C TYR A 337 -21.90 -2.50 5.85
N SER A 338 -23.09 -3.03 5.53
CA SER A 338 -24.29 -2.88 6.36
C SER A 338 -24.21 -3.59 7.72
N THR A 339 -23.25 -4.51 7.88
CA THR A 339 -23.00 -5.24 9.14
C THR A 339 -21.95 -4.56 10.04
N LEU A 340 -21.30 -3.52 9.54
CA LEU A 340 -20.25 -2.81 10.28
C LEU A 340 -20.86 -1.68 11.11
N THR A 341 -20.36 -1.53 12.34
CA THR A 341 -20.81 -0.48 13.27
C THR A 341 -19.83 0.68 13.33
N SER A 342 -18.56 0.40 13.10
CA SER A 342 -17.50 1.39 13.06
C SER A 342 -17.64 2.28 11.80
N PRO A 343 -17.54 3.61 11.92
CA PRO A 343 -17.70 4.49 10.77
C PRO A 343 -16.54 4.31 9.78
N LEU A 344 -16.88 4.25 8.49
CA LEU A 344 -15.93 4.08 7.39
C LEU A 344 -15.93 5.29 6.45
N PHE A 345 -14.75 5.56 5.89
CA PHE A 345 -14.55 6.40 4.73
C PHE A 345 -13.97 5.54 3.61
N VAL A 346 -14.68 5.42 2.49
CA VAL A 346 -14.28 4.61 1.34
C VAL A 346 -13.67 5.49 0.26
N VAL A 347 -12.43 5.22 -0.11
CA VAL A 347 -11.73 5.81 -1.25
C VAL A 347 -11.63 4.74 -2.33
N GLN A 348 -12.25 4.96 -3.48
CA GLN A 348 -12.31 3.92 -4.51
C GLN A 348 -12.24 4.53 -5.91
N TRP A 349 -11.26 4.13 -6.70
CA TRP A 349 -11.24 4.45 -8.13
C TRP A 349 -12.41 3.74 -8.82
N LEU A 350 -13.20 4.48 -9.59
CA LEU A 350 -14.33 3.88 -10.34
C LEU A 350 -13.86 2.94 -11.45
N PHE A 351 -12.59 3.02 -11.84
CA PHE A 351 -11.93 2.10 -12.76
C PHE A 351 -10.62 1.63 -12.11
N ASP A 352 -10.76 0.89 -11.01
CA ASP A 352 -9.59 0.36 -10.29
C ASP A 352 -8.82 -0.66 -11.14
N GLU A 353 -7.50 -0.49 -11.26
CA GLU A 353 -6.68 -1.37 -12.09
C GLU A 353 -6.66 -2.82 -11.60
N GLU A 354 -6.79 -3.07 -10.30
CA GLU A 354 -6.84 -4.43 -9.77
C GLU A 354 -8.21 -5.09 -10.00
N GLN A 355 -9.29 -4.30 -9.97
CA GLN A 355 -10.61 -4.78 -10.41
C GLN A 355 -10.60 -5.18 -11.89
N LEU A 356 -9.89 -4.43 -12.75
CA LEU A 356 -9.71 -4.81 -14.15
C LEU A 356 -8.81 -6.05 -14.28
N ARG A 357 -7.73 -6.13 -13.50
CA ARG A 357 -6.78 -7.25 -13.57
C ARG A 357 -7.43 -8.58 -13.21
N VAL A 358 -8.35 -8.60 -12.24
CA VAL A 358 -9.08 -9.83 -11.90
C VAL A 358 -10.02 -10.30 -13.01
N GLU A 359 -10.47 -9.39 -13.87
CA GLU A 359 -11.21 -9.71 -15.11
C GLU A 359 -10.32 -10.10 -16.29
N ASN A 360 -9.02 -10.25 -16.04
CA ASN A 360 -7.99 -10.49 -17.03
C ASN A 360 -7.87 -9.33 -18.03
N ILE A 361 -8.06 -8.10 -17.56
CA ILE A 361 -7.90 -6.86 -18.34
C ILE A 361 -6.62 -6.16 -17.87
N TYR A 362 -5.62 -6.11 -18.75
CA TYR A 362 -4.33 -5.46 -18.50
C TYR A 362 -4.22 -4.25 -19.41
N MET A 363 -4.59 -3.08 -18.89
CA MET A 363 -4.56 -1.83 -19.66
C MET A 363 -3.18 -1.58 -20.27
N GLY A 364 -3.15 -1.38 -21.59
CA GLY A 364 -1.92 -1.13 -22.37
C GLY A 364 -1.05 -2.36 -22.70
N ALA A 365 -1.43 -3.58 -22.30
CA ALA A 365 -0.60 -4.77 -22.52
C ALA A 365 -1.21 -5.85 -23.44
N GLN A 366 -2.54 -5.87 -23.58
CA GLN A 366 -3.26 -6.90 -24.33
C GLN A 366 -4.40 -6.30 -25.17
N SER A 367 -4.76 -6.99 -26.25
CA SER A 367 -5.93 -6.61 -27.05
C SER A 367 -7.21 -6.79 -26.25
N LEU A 368 -8.14 -5.82 -26.32
CA LEU A 368 -9.44 -5.90 -25.68
C LEU A 368 -10.42 -6.73 -26.51
N SER A 369 -11.07 -7.71 -25.88
CA SER A 369 -12.27 -8.33 -26.46
C SER A 369 -13.49 -7.41 -26.32
N ASP A 370 -14.53 -7.66 -27.13
CA ASP A 370 -15.80 -6.90 -27.04
C ASP A 370 -16.45 -7.05 -25.65
N GLU A 371 -16.33 -8.24 -25.05
CA GLU A 371 -16.84 -8.49 -23.69
C GLU A 371 -16.05 -7.69 -22.64
N GLN A 372 -14.72 -7.65 -22.74
CA GLN A 372 -13.88 -6.84 -21.85
C GLN A 372 -14.18 -5.35 -22.01
N TRP A 373 -14.43 -4.91 -23.24
CA TRP A 373 -14.81 -3.53 -23.52
C TRP A 373 -16.15 -3.18 -22.87
N GLN A 374 -17.18 -4.01 -23.06
CA GLN A 374 -18.47 -3.85 -22.41
C GLN A 374 -18.36 -3.88 -20.88
N TYR A 375 -17.47 -4.71 -20.32
CA TYR A 375 -17.20 -4.71 -18.89
C TYR A 375 -16.66 -3.36 -18.41
N ILE A 376 -15.63 -2.80 -19.07
CA ILE A 376 -15.07 -1.49 -18.72
C ILE A 376 -16.16 -0.42 -18.76
N GLN A 377 -16.99 -0.38 -19.80
CA GLN A 377 -18.07 0.61 -19.93
C GLN A 377 -19.09 0.54 -18.77
N ASN A 378 -19.38 -0.66 -18.28
CA ASN A 378 -20.36 -0.87 -17.22
C ASN A 378 -19.77 -0.73 -15.80
N LEU A 379 -18.47 -0.97 -15.63
CA LEU A 379 -17.80 -1.00 -14.33
C LEU A 379 -18.03 0.28 -13.53
N GLY A 380 -17.87 1.45 -14.17
CA GLY A 380 -18.04 2.74 -13.50
C GLY A 380 -19.46 2.93 -12.96
N LEU A 381 -20.50 2.45 -13.66
CA LEU A 381 -21.88 2.51 -13.19
C LEU A 381 -22.13 1.54 -12.02
N GLU A 382 -21.58 0.34 -12.09
CA GLU A 382 -21.74 -0.68 -11.05
C GLU A 382 -21.04 -0.29 -9.75
N LEU A 383 -19.81 0.21 -9.83
CA LEU A 383 -19.11 0.72 -8.66
C LEU A 383 -19.88 1.90 -8.03
N LYS A 384 -20.37 2.86 -8.84
CA LYS A 384 -21.25 3.94 -8.33
C LYS A 384 -22.48 3.40 -7.62
N ASN A 385 -23.15 2.41 -8.20
CA ASN A 385 -24.35 1.81 -7.61
C ASN A 385 -24.04 1.14 -6.28
N SER A 386 -22.92 0.41 -6.19
CA SER A 386 -22.48 -0.24 -4.95
C SER A 386 -22.16 0.76 -3.82
N LEU A 387 -21.75 1.99 -4.17
CA LEU A 387 -21.37 3.04 -3.22
C LEU A 387 -22.55 3.91 -2.74
N ARG A 388 -23.75 3.81 -3.35
CA ARG A 388 -24.91 4.67 -3.02
C ARG A 388 -25.30 4.63 -1.54
N GLY A 389 -25.20 3.46 -0.92
CA GLY A 389 -25.54 3.25 0.50
C GLY A 389 -24.42 3.62 1.48
N VAL A 390 -23.24 4.00 0.99
CA VAL A 390 -22.06 4.26 1.82
C VAL A 390 -22.07 5.71 2.31
N THR A 391 -21.86 5.92 3.60
CA THR A 391 -22.04 7.23 4.23
C THR A 391 -20.96 8.24 3.83
N ALA A 392 -19.70 7.82 3.76
CA ALA A 392 -18.57 8.66 3.36
C ALA A 392 -17.74 7.99 2.26
N VAL A 393 -17.60 8.68 1.13
CA VAL A 393 -17.03 8.16 -0.11
C VAL A 393 -16.19 9.23 -0.80
N PHE A 394 -15.08 8.84 -1.39
CA PHE A 394 -14.33 9.60 -2.38
C PHE A 394 -14.03 8.69 -3.57
N ALA A 395 -14.77 8.86 -4.67
CA ALA A 395 -14.71 7.97 -5.82
C ALA A 395 -14.57 8.74 -7.14
N PRO A 396 -13.33 9.11 -7.51
CA PRO A 396 -13.03 9.74 -8.79
C PRO A 396 -13.09 8.74 -9.96
N SER A 397 -13.45 9.26 -11.14
CA SER A 397 -13.58 8.52 -12.39
C SER A 397 -12.24 8.40 -13.11
N CYS A 398 -11.27 7.75 -12.47
CA CYS A 398 -9.92 7.57 -12.99
C CYS A 398 -9.56 6.09 -13.09
N LEU A 399 -8.67 5.78 -14.05
CA LEU A 399 -7.96 4.51 -14.11
C LEU A 399 -6.70 4.64 -13.26
N SER A 400 -6.68 3.98 -12.10
CA SER A 400 -5.58 4.02 -11.14
C SER A 400 -5.76 2.93 -10.08
N HIS A 401 -4.76 2.74 -9.23
CA HIS A 401 -4.85 1.91 -8.03
C HIS A 401 -4.10 2.53 -6.87
N THR A 402 -4.74 2.55 -5.68
CA THR A 402 -4.26 3.17 -4.42
C THR A 402 -4.02 4.68 -4.49
N VAL A 403 -4.13 5.35 -3.36
CA VAL A 403 -3.87 6.80 -3.30
C VAL A 403 -3.40 7.30 -1.94
N ILE A 404 -3.87 6.75 -0.82
CA ILE A 404 -3.74 7.44 0.47
C ILE A 404 -2.30 7.56 0.99
N THR A 405 -1.38 6.73 0.48
CA THR A 405 0.05 6.78 0.81
C THR A 405 0.91 7.40 -0.30
N LYS A 406 0.31 7.90 -1.38
CA LYS A 406 1.02 8.62 -2.44
C LYS A 406 1.27 10.07 -1.99
N SER A 407 2.39 10.66 -2.38
CA SER A 407 2.70 12.05 -1.97
C SER A 407 1.81 13.07 -2.65
N GLU A 408 1.30 12.73 -3.83
CA GLU A 408 0.37 13.49 -4.65
C GLU A 408 -1.11 13.22 -4.30
N TRP A 409 -1.42 12.52 -3.21
CA TRP A 409 -2.80 12.19 -2.82
C TRP A 409 -3.74 13.40 -2.61
N MET A 410 -3.17 14.61 -2.51
CA MET A 410 -3.91 15.87 -2.41
C MET A 410 -4.34 16.43 -3.77
N SER A 411 -3.75 15.98 -4.88
CA SER A 411 -3.95 16.51 -6.22
C SER A 411 -5.31 16.11 -6.82
N PHE A 412 -5.84 14.96 -6.41
CA PHE A 412 -7.09 14.41 -6.92
C PHE A 412 -8.29 15.11 -6.29
N GLN A 413 -9.26 15.50 -7.12
CA GLN A 413 -10.46 16.20 -6.67
C GLN A 413 -11.73 15.61 -7.27
N VAL A 414 -12.79 15.55 -6.48
CA VAL A 414 -14.14 15.25 -6.95
C VAL A 414 -15.02 16.44 -6.59
N LYS A 415 -15.69 17.02 -7.59
CA LYS A 415 -16.52 18.24 -7.42
C LYS A 415 -15.76 19.38 -6.72
N GLY A 416 -14.50 19.60 -7.11
CA GLY A 416 -13.62 20.64 -6.55
C GLY A 416 -13.17 20.42 -5.10
N THR A 417 -13.40 19.23 -4.54
CA THR A 417 -12.96 18.87 -3.18
C THR A 417 -11.87 17.82 -3.25
N SER A 418 -10.73 18.06 -2.62
CA SER A 418 -9.64 17.08 -2.54
C SER A 418 -9.91 15.99 -1.51
N LEU A 419 -9.25 14.84 -1.64
CA LEU A 419 -9.38 13.73 -0.69
C LEU A 419 -9.05 14.12 0.77
N PRO A 420 -7.92 14.79 1.08
CA PRO A 420 -7.63 15.23 2.45
C PRO A 420 -8.72 16.14 3.03
N ARG A 421 -9.30 17.03 2.20
CA ARG A 421 -10.39 17.92 2.61
C ARG A 421 -11.66 17.13 2.92
N ALA A 422 -12.04 16.18 2.05
CA ALA A 422 -13.19 15.31 2.29
C ALA A 422 -13.04 14.48 3.57
N LEU A 423 -11.85 13.91 3.80
CA LEU A 423 -11.52 13.17 5.01
C LEU A 423 -11.62 14.05 6.26
N HIS A 424 -11.14 15.29 6.19
CA HIS A 424 -11.30 16.26 7.27
C HIS A 424 -12.76 16.63 7.55
N CYS A 425 -13.57 16.78 6.50
CA CYS A 425 -14.99 17.03 6.63
C CYS A 425 -15.72 15.90 7.35
N TRP A 426 -15.38 14.66 7.01
CA TRP A 426 -15.89 13.49 7.71
C TRP A 426 -15.42 13.40 9.17
N ASP A 427 -14.14 13.65 9.44
CA ASP A 427 -13.60 13.71 10.80
C ASP A 427 -14.38 14.71 11.67
N ARG A 428 -14.59 15.93 11.14
CA ARG A 428 -15.37 16.97 11.81
C ARG A 428 -16.84 16.62 11.98
N SER A 429 -17.46 15.89 11.05
CA SER A 429 -18.86 15.49 11.20
C SER A 429 -19.03 14.49 12.34
N LEU A 430 -18.12 13.53 12.49
CA LEU A 430 -18.11 12.58 13.61
C LEU A 430 -17.85 13.28 14.95
N GLU A 431 -16.94 14.27 14.98
CA GLU A 431 -16.71 15.08 16.18
C GLU A 431 -17.95 15.91 16.56
N ALA A 432 -18.64 16.49 15.58
CA ALA A 432 -19.87 17.25 15.80
C ALA A 432 -20.97 16.36 16.37
N THR A 433 -21.21 15.18 15.75
CA THR A 433 -22.17 14.19 16.24
C THR A 433 -21.86 13.76 17.67
N ARG A 434 -20.60 13.44 17.99
CA ARG A 434 -20.18 13.07 19.35
C ARG A 434 -20.46 14.17 20.37
N ASN A 435 -20.37 15.43 19.96
CA ASN A 435 -20.59 16.59 20.81
C ASN A 435 -22.03 17.14 20.74
N ASN A 436 -22.98 16.41 20.14
CA ASN A 436 -24.36 16.85 19.91
C ASN A 436 -24.46 18.21 19.19
N ARG A 437 -23.58 18.46 18.20
CA ARG A 437 -23.55 19.67 17.38
C ARG A 437 -23.89 19.35 15.92
N SER A 438 -24.40 20.34 15.20
CA SER A 438 -24.67 20.22 13.76
C SER A 438 -23.38 20.14 12.95
N PRO A 439 -23.30 19.27 11.92
CA PRO A 439 -22.17 19.23 10.99
C PRO A 439 -21.96 20.57 10.27
N ALA A 440 -20.70 20.86 9.90
CA ALA A 440 -20.36 22.09 9.20
C ALA A 440 -20.94 22.12 7.78
N LYS A 441 -21.58 23.25 7.41
CA LYS A 441 -22.02 23.50 6.03
C LYS A 441 -20.81 23.64 5.09
N GLY A 442 -20.94 23.18 3.84
CA GLY A 442 -19.88 23.29 2.83
C GLY A 442 -18.68 22.35 3.04
N CYS A 443 -18.88 21.26 3.78
CA CYS A 443 -17.87 20.24 4.04
C CYS A 443 -18.34 18.86 3.56
N PRO A 444 -18.32 18.58 2.23
CA PRO A 444 -18.82 17.33 1.68
C PRO A 444 -17.83 16.18 1.91
N PHE A 445 -18.36 14.99 2.14
CA PHE A 445 -17.58 13.75 2.30
C PHE A 445 -18.23 12.52 1.62
N HIS A 446 -19.31 12.72 0.87
CA HIS A 446 -19.85 11.73 -0.06
C HIS A 446 -19.68 12.29 -1.48
N LEU A 447 -18.56 11.93 -2.10
CA LEU A 447 -18.06 12.52 -3.34
C LEU A 447 -17.80 11.40 -4.34
N VAL A 448 -18.72 11.23 -5.27
CA VAL A 448 -18.63 10.26 -6.36
C VAL A 448 -18.74 11.03 -7.67
N ASP A 449 -17.83 10.77 -8.61
CA ASP A 449 -17.89 11.38 -9.94
C ASP A 449 -19.12 10.91 -10.72
N THR A 450 -19.66 11.81 -11.55
CA THR A 450 -20.88 11.56 -12.31
C THR A 450 -20.59 11.10 -13.75
N CYS A 451 -19.44 11.46 -14.32
CA CYS A 451 -19.08 11.08 -15.69
C CYS A 451 -18.86 9.56 -15.83
N GLN A 452 -19.21 9.00 -17.00
CA GLN A 452 -19.32 7.54 -17.19
C GLN A 452 -18.03 6.88 -17.71
N TRP A 453 -17.03 7.66 -18.13
CA TRP A 453 -15.84 7.16 -18.79
C TRP A 453 -14.64 7.08 -17.85
N PRO A 454 -13.70 6.15 -18.06
CA PRO A 454 -12.40 6.22 -17.40
C PRO A 454 -11.72 7.55 -17.75
N GLN A 455 -10.95 8.10 -16.82
CA GLN A 455 -10.11 9.29 -17.05
C GLN A 455 -10.89 10.56 -17.45
N CYS A 456 -12.22 10.62 -17.22
CA CYS A 456 -13.01 11.84 -17.47
C CYS A 456 -12.83 12.93 -16.42
N ASN A 457 -12.23 12.60 -15.27
CA ASN A 457 -11.90 13.60 -14.26
C ASN A 457 -10.55 14.25 -14.62
N PRO A 458 -10.47 15.58 -14.75
CA PRO A 458 -9.26 16.26 -15.20
C PRO A 458 -8.11 16.21 -14.18
N THR A 459 -8.37 15.78 -12.95
CA THR A 459 -7.35 15.62 -11.90
C THR A 459 -6.81 14.20 -11.81
N CYS A 460 -7.22 13.30 -12.70
CA CYS A 460 -6.72 11.93 -12.72
C CYS A 460 -5.20 11.87 -12.89
N PRO A 461 -4.56 10.81 -12.38
CA PRO A 461 -3.14 10.60 -12.65
C PRO A 461 -2.94 10.33 -14.14
N ALA A 462 -1.83 10.84 -14.68
CA ALA A 462 -1.43 10.56 -16.05
C ALA A 462 -1.32 9.04 -16.26
N LEU A 463 -1.81 8.55 -17.41
CA LEU A 463 -1.58 7.16 -17.79
C LEU A 463 -0.16 7.03 -18.33
N VAL A 464 0.49 5.92 -18.04
CA VAL A 464 1.83 5.63 -18.53
C VAL A 464 1.79 4.39 -19.41
N ASP A 465 2.31 4.52 -20.62
CA ASP A 465 2.48 3.38 -21.51
C ASP A 465 3.62 2.49 -21.00
N GLN A 466 3.35 1.19 -20.82
CA GLN A 466 4.31 0.30 -20.19
C GLN A 466 5.54 0.02 -21.05
N ALA A 467 5.40 0.07 -22.39
CA ALA A 467 6.50 -0.23 -23.30
C ALA A 467 7.49 0.94 -23.42
N THR A 468 6.98 2.17 -23.44
CA THR A 468 7.75 3.40 -23.67
C THR A 468 8.07 4.17 -22.39
N GLN A 469 7.35 3.89 -21.29
CA GLN A 469 7.39 4.66 -20.03
C GLN A 469 7.05 6.15 -20.23
N GLN A 470 6.28 6.47 -21.28
CA GLN A 470 5.82 7.83 -21.57
C GLN A 470 4.36 8.02 -21.18
N GLU A 471 3.98 9.27 -20.93
CA GLU A 471 2.58 9.62 -20.71
C GLU A 471 1.76 9.33 -21.96
N ALA A 472 0.62 8.70 -21.76
CA ALA A 472 -0.33 8.35 -22.80
C ALA A 472 -1.72 8.88 -22.44
N THR A 473 -2.47 9.23 -23.47
CA THR A 473 -3.92 9.46 -23.34
C THR A 473 -4.66 8.14 -23.24
N LEU A 474 -5.86 8.15 -22.65
CA LEU A 474 -6.73 6.97 -22.65
C LEU A 474 -7.01 6.47 -24.08
N LEU A 475 -7.19 7.40 -25.03
CA LEU A 475 -7.43 7.07 -26.43
C LEU A 475 -6.26 6.28 -27.04
N GLN A 476 -5.02 6.78 -26.87
CA GLN A 476 -3.83 6.07 -27.36
C GLN A 476 -3.72 4.68 -26.75
N MET A 477 -4.01 4.54 -25.46
CA MET A 477 -3.98 3.24 -24.78
C MET A 477 -5.06 2.29 -25.33
N LEU A 478 -6.29 2.75 -25.54
CA LEU A 478 -7.37 1.93 -26.10
C LEU A 478 -7.11 1.51 -27.55
N VAL A 479 -6.55 2.41 -28.37
CA VAL A 479 -6.15 2.11 -29.76
C VAL A 479 -5.02 1.08 -29.79
N ALA A 480 -4.03 1.21 -28.91
CA ALA A 480 -2.95 0.21 -28.78
C ALA A 480 -3.49 -1.17 -28.35
N MET A 481 -4.62 -1.21 -27.65
CA MET A 481 -5.34 -2.44 -27.29
C MET A 481 -6.29 -2.94 -28.39
N GLY A 482 -6.22 -2.39 -29.61
CA GLY A 482 -6.98 -2.88 -30.77
C GLY A 482 -8.44 -2.47 -30.80
N LEU A 483 -8.85 -1.45 -30.04
CA LEU A 483 -10.20 -0.91 -30.08
C LEU A 483 -10.35 0.01 -31.31
N ASP A 484 -11.39 -0.25 -32.12
CA ASP A 484 -11.69 0.55 -33.32
C ASP A 484 -12.14 1.98 -32.94
N LEU A 485 -11.64 2.98 -33.66
CA LEU A 485 -12.04 4.39 -33.51
C LEU A 485 -13.56 4.58 -33.69
N GLN A 486 -14.20 3.79 -34.56
CA GLN A 486 -15.66 3.83 -34.71
C GLN A 486 -16.39 3.37 -33.43
N LYS A 487 -15.84 2.37 -32.70
CA LYS A 487 -16.39 1.93 -31.40
C LYS A 487 -16.20 2.97 -30.29
N LEU A 488 -15.28 3.90 -30.48
CA LEU A 488 -15.04 5.05 -29.60
C LEU A 488 -15.90 6.27 -29.97
N GLY A 489 -16.73 6.16 -31.02
CA GLY A 489 -17.54 7.27 -31.51
C GLY A 489 -16.74 8.36 -32.23
N LEU A 490 -15.52 8.04 -32.70
CA LEU A 490 -14.66 8.94 -33.47
C LEU A 490 -14.76 8.57 -34.96
N ASP A 491 -15.04 9.56 -35.82
CA ASP A 491 -15.11 9.36 -37.27
C ASP A 491 -13.72 9.50 -37.90
N PRO A 492 -13.13 8.43 -38.48
CA PRO A 492 -11.80 8.48 -39.08
C PRO A 492 -11.69 9.43 -40.28
N GLN A 493 -12.80 9.88 -40.89
CA GLN A 493 -12.78 10.82 -42.03
C GLN A 493 -13.08 12.28 -41.67
N GLY A 494 -13.64 12.56 -40.48
CA GLY A 494 -14.05 13.91 -40.06
C GLY A 494 -13.08 14.63 -39.13
N ASP A 495 -12.20 13.89 -38.45
CA ASP A 495 -11.43 14.39 -37.30
C ASP A 495 -9.91 14.41 -37.52
N ALA A 496 -9.43 14.51 -38.77
CA ALA A 496 -8.00 14.73 -39.03
C ALA A 496 -7.50 16.05 -38.40
N ASP A 497 -8.34 17.08 -38.35
CA ASP A 497 -8.03 18.37 -37.71
C ASP A 497 -8.24 18.34 -36.18
N SER A 498 -9.12 17.46 -35.68
CA SER A 498 -9.37 17.28 -34.23
C SER A 498 -8.23 16.49 -33.57
N LEU A 499 -7.74 15.43 -34.22
CA LEU A 499 -6.54 14.70 -33.78
C LEU A 499 -5.28 15.57 -33.81
N ALA A 500 -5.13 16.47 -34.78
CA ALA A 500 -3.99 17.39 -34.83
C ALA A 500 -4.06 18.51 -33.76
N SER A 501 -5.26 19.00 -33.44
CA SER A 501 -5.45 20.01 -32.39
C SER A 501 -5.29 19.46 -30.96
N MET A 502 -5.51 18.15 -30.76
CA MET A 502 -5.30 17.47 -29.46
C MET A 502 -3.84 17.06 -29.20
N VAL A 503 -2.97 17.09 -30.21
CA VAL A 503 -1.52 16.87 -30.07
C VAL A 503 -0.78 18.17 -29.70
N SER A 504 -1.43 19.34 -29.79
CA SER A 504 -0.78 20.64 -29.60
C SER A 504 -1.09 21.38 -28.28
N ASN A 505 -1.98 20.87 -27.43
CA ASN A 505 -2.22 21.47 -26.11
C ASN A 505 -1.61 20.63 -24.99
N GLY A 506 -0.29 20.43 -25.09
CA GLY A 506 0.58 20.27 -23.94
C GLY A 506 1.11 21.64 -23.53
N GLY A 507 0.47 22.24 -22.54
CA GLY A 507 0.84 23.51 -21.90
C GLY A 507 0.35 23.54 -20.47
#